data_AF-A0A8J5TIV5-F1
#
_entry.id   AF-A0A8J5TIV5-F1
#
_cell.length_a   1.000
_cell.length_b   1.000
_cell.length_c   1.000
_cell.angle_alpha   90.00
_cell.angle_beta   90.00
_cell.angle_gamma   90.00
#
_symmetry.space_group_name_H-M   'P 1'
#
loop_
_entity.id
_entity.type
_entity.pdbx_description
1 polymer ?
#
loop_
_entity_poly.entity_id
_entity_poly.type
_entity_poly.pdbx_seq_one_letter_code
_entity_poly.pdbx_strand_id
1 'polypeptide(L)'
;MQSRIANGHCHSDHQLVASQCAESLLEHHKNLIVATMFNVARTASRNIYARLFNNSASLQAPTVAVVLSGSGVYDGSEIHEASAALVSLTRSGADVICYAPDAPQMHVIDHTKGSPAEAETRNVLTESARIARGNVKPITELTSGTADAVFFPGGFGAAKNLSDFAVKGADMTVISEVERVIKDFHGAKKPLGFCCIAPILAAKVLGGSGVTVTLGKADDGSGKWPYAGSIEVAKALGATTVEKAVDEVTIDEANKVVTSPAFMYEGKFHEIHDGVSKTINALLGMINN
;
A
#
# COMPACT_ATOMS: atom_id res chain seq x y z
N MET A 1 101.07 -30.10 -52.53
CA MET A 1 101.33 -29.99 -51.07
C MET A 1 100.23 -29.09 -50.49
N GLN A 2 99.28 -29.69 -49.77
CA GLN A 2 98.30 -29.14 -48.81
C GLN A 2 97.64 -27.76 -49.07
N SER A 3 96.29 -27.71 -49.07
CA SER A 3 95.52 -27.17 -47.93
C SER A 3 93.99 -27.29 -48.13
N ARG A 4 93.29 -27.26 -46.99
CA ARG A 4 91.99 -27.86 -46.64
C ARG A 4 90.75 -27.18 -47.24
N ILE A 5 89.75 -28.01 -47.57
CA ILE A 5 88.33 -27.65 -47.68
C ILE A 5 87.72 -27.70 -46.26
N ALA A 6 87.01 -26.66 -45.85
CA ALA A 6 86.15 -26.67 -44.67
C ALA A 6 84.70 -26.91 -45.13
N ASN A 7 84.16 -28.08 -44.79
CA ASN A 7 82.77 -28.43 -45.02
C ASN A 7 81.92 -28.01 -43.83
N GLY A 8 80.85 -27.26 -44.15
CA GLY A 8 79.50 -27.47 -43.65
C GLY A 8 79.21 -27.05 -42.21
N HIS A 9 78.26 -26.13 -42.05
CA HIS A 9 77.15 -26.19 -41.09
C HIS A 9 76.17 -25.07 -41.46
N CYS A 10 75.11 -25.40 -42.21
CA CYS A 10 73.92 -24.55 -42.32
C CYS A 10 72.72 -25.47 -42.59
N HIS A 11 72.24 -26.11 -41.52
CA HIS A 11 71.05 -26.98 -41.53
C HIS A 11 70.13 -26.68 -40.34
N SER A 12 70.19 -25.48 -39.76
CA SER A 12 69.43 -25.10 -38.57
C SER A 12 68.32 -24.06 -38.80
N ASP A 13 68.29 -23.38 -39.94
CA ASP A 13 67.53 -22.12 -40.01
C ASP A 13 66.12 -22.27 -40.60
N HIS A 14 65.84 -23.32 -41.37
CA HIS A 14 64.50 -23.52 -41.95
C HIS A 14 63.48 -24.16 -40.99
N GLN A 15 63.91 -24.96 -40.01
CA GLN A 15 63.02 -25.59 -39.04
C GLN A 15 62.60 -24.63 -37.91
N LEU A 16 63.47 -23.70 -37.52
CA LEU A 16 63.18 -22.73 -36.46
C LEU A 16 62.11 -21.71 -36.89
N VAL A 17 62.18 -21.22 -38.13
CA VAL A 17 61.24 -20.21 -38.66
C VAL A 17 59.84 -20.80 -38.87
N ALA A 18 59.73 -22.06 -39.30
CA ALA A 18 58.45 -22.74 -39.44
C ALA A 18 57.76 -22.99 -38.09
N SER A 19 58.54 -23.34 -37.06
CA SER A 19 58.04 -23.52 -35.68
C SER A 19 57.54 -22.20 -35.08
N GLN A 20 58.28 -21.11 -35.25
CA GLN A 20 57.90 -19.78 -34.74
C GLN A 20 56.65 -19.22 -35.44
N CYS A 21 56.49 -19.45 -36.75
CA CYS A 21 55.27 -19.10 -37.47
C CYS A 21 54.05 -19.92 -37.01
N ALA A 22 54.22 -21.21 -36.74
CA ALA A 22 53.13 -22.07 -36.27
C ALA A 22 52.66 -21.70 -34.85
N GLU A 23 53.59 -21.40 -33.94
CA GLU A 23 53.25 -20.92 -32.59
C GLU A 23 52.56 -19.55 -32.62
N SER A 24 53.07 -18.61 -33.44
CA SER A 24 52.45 -17.30 -33.67
C SER A 24 51.01 -17.39 -34.17
N LEU A 25 50.74 -18.27 -35.14
CA LEU A 25 49.39 -18.49 -35.67
C LEU A 25 48.47 -19.14 -34.63
N LEU A 26 48.97 -20.09 -33.84
CA LEU A 26 48.21 -20.71 -32.75
C LEU A 26 47.85 -19.72 -31.65
N GLU A 27 48.78 -18.84 -31.27
CA GLU A 27 48.54 -17.77 -30.30
C GLU A 27 47.51 -16.77 -30.81
N HIS A 28 47.59 -16.40 -32.10
CA HIS A 28 46.65 -15.48 -32.73
C HIS A 28 45.23 -16.08 -32.82
N HIS A 29 45.11 -17.37 -33.15
CA HIS A 29 43.83 -18.08 -33.18
C HIS A 29 43.23 -18.25 -31.78
N LYS A 30 44.04 -18.55 -30.74
CA LYS A 30 43.58 -18.60 -29.34
C LYS A 30 43.03 -17.24 -28.90
N ASN A 31 43.75 -16.16 -29.18
CA ASN A 31 43.32 -14.80 -28.83
C ASN A 31 42.03 -14.39 -29.56
N LEU A 32 41.87 -14.79 -30.83
CA LEU A 32 40.64 -14.52 -31.59
C LEU A 32 39.43 -15.29 -31.03
N ILE A 33 39.63 -16.55 -30.62
CA ILE A 33 38.57 -17.37 -29.99
C ILE A 33 38.19 -16.79 -28.63
N VAL A 34 39.15 -16.40 -27.80
CA VAL A 34 38.90 -15.76 -26.50
C VAL A 34 38.16 -14.43 -26.69
N ALA A 35 38.57 -13.58 -27.63
CA ALA A 35 37.88 -12.33 -27.94
C ALA A 35 36.43 -12.55 -28.43
N THR A 36 36.22 -13.58 -29.25
CA THR A 36 34.89 -13.96 -29.73
C THR A 36 34.02 -14.47 -28.60
N MET A 37 34.54 -15.32 -27.71
CA MET A 37 33.80 -15.81 -26.54
C MET A 37 33.48 -14.69 -25.54
N PHE A 38 34.38 -13.74 -25.31
CA PHE A 38 34.11 -12.55 -24.49
C PHE A 38 33.02 -11.66 -25.09
N ASN A 39 33.00 -11.48 -26.41
CA ASN A 39 31.96 -10.70 -27.09
C ASN A 39 30.61 -11.42 -27.11
N VAL A 40 30.58 -12.74 -27.30
CA VAL A 40 29.35 -13.55 -27.21
C VAL A 40 28.82 -13.54 -25.77
N ALA A 41 29.67 -13.67 -24.76
CA ALA A 41 29.28 -13.56 -23.35
C ALA A 41 28.76 -12.17 -23.00
N ARG A 42 29.39 -11.09 -23.49
CA ARG A 42 28.89 -9.71 -23.33
C ARG A 42 27.54 -9.49 -23.99
N THR A 43 27.32 -10.08 -25.17
CA THR A 43 26.07 -9.93 -25.93
C THR A 43 24.95 -10.77 -25.31
N ALA A 44 25.26 -11.98 -24.82
CA ALA A 44 24.34 -12.82 -24.06
C ALA A 44 23.97 -12.17 -22.72
N SER A 45 24.94 -11.64 -21.96
CA SER A 45 24.67 -10.87 -20.73
C SER A 45 23.86 -9.61 -21.01
N ARG A 46 24.14 -8.86 -22.09
CA ARG A 46 23.32 -7.71 -22.48
C ARG A 46 21.89 -8.10 -22.85
N ASN A 47 21.68 -9.22 -23.54
CA ASN A 47 20.35 -9.70 -23.89
C ASN A 47 19.59 -10.29 -22.68
N ILE A 48 20.29 -10.91 -21.72
CA ILE A 48 19.70 -11.38 -20.47
C ILE A 48 19.34 -10.20 -19.56
N TYR A 49 20.22 -9.20 -19.43
CA TYR A 49 19.90 -7.95 -18.74
C TYR A 49 18.75 -7.21 -19.43
N ALA A 50 18.80 -7.03 -20.75
CA ALA A 50 17.72 -6.37 -21.49
C ALA A 50 16.38 -7.11 -21.35
N ARG A 51 16.36 -8.45 -21.31
CA ARG A 51 15.13 -9.24 -21.07
C ARG A 51 14.65 -9.21 -19.62
N LEU A 52 15.56 -9.12 -18.64
CA LEU A 52 15.19 -8.93 -17.23
C LEU A 52 14.62 -7.53 -16.96
N PHE A 53 15.02 -6.52 -17.73
CA PHE A 53 14.52 -5.14 -17.61
C PHE A 53 13.39 -4.78 -18.59
N ASN A 54 13.13 -5.59 -19.64
CA ASN A 54 12.03 -5.35 -20.60
C ASN A 54 10.66 -5.86 -20.14
N ASN A 55 10.56 -6.51 -18.97
CA ASN A 55 9.26 -6.80 -18.34
C ASN A 55 8.84 -5.68 -17.38
N SER A 56 9.28 -4.45 -17.65
CA SER A 56 8.75 -3.24 -17.04
C SER A 56 7.47 -2.85 -17.77
N ALA A 57 6.36 -3.55 -17.46
CA ALA A 57 5.14 -2.79 -17.21
C ALA A 57 5.57 -1.66 -16.27
N SER A 58 5.35 -0.40 -16.64
CA SER A 58 5.81 0.75 -15.86
C SER A 58 5.50 0.50 -14.38
N LEU A 59 6.52 0.21 -13.56
CA LEU A 59 6.38 0.05 -12.11
C LEU A 59 6.21 1.45 -11.54
N GLN A 60 5.14 2.12 -11.95
CA GLN A 60 4.66 3.30 -11.27
C GLN A 60 4.24 2.82 -9.88
N ALA A 61 4.73 3.50 -8.85
CA ALA A 61 4.29 3.25 -7.49
C ALA A 61 2.75 3.31 -7.44
N PRO A 62 2.08 2.35 -6.77
CA PRO A 62 0.64 2.42 -6.62
C PRO A 62 0.28 3.70 -5.87
N THR A 63 -0.71 4.43 -6.36
CA THR A 63 -1.22 5.61 -5.67
C THR A 63 -2.35 5.19 -4.75
N VAL A 64 -2.24 5.45 -3.45
CA VAL A 64 -3.29 5.17 -2.47
C VAL A 64 -3.88 6.47 -1.93
N ALA A 65 -5.20 6.60 -2.06
CA ALA A 65 -5.93 7.69 -1.46
C ALA A 65 -6.21 7.39 0.02
N VAL A 66 -5.95 8.33 0.93
CA VAL A 66 -6.31 8.23 2.35
C VAL A 66 -7.39 9.25 2.65
N VAL A 67 -8.59 8.80 3.03
CA VAL A 67 -9.72 9.69 3.33
C VAL A 67 -9.79 9.96 4.83
N LEU A 68 -9.45 11.18 5.21
CA LEU A 68 -9.45 11.69 6.57
C LEU A 68 -10.78 12.37 6.92
N SER A 69 -11.05 12.50 8.22
CA SER A 69 -12.31 13.01 8.76
C SER A 69 -12.14 14.13 9.79
N GLY A 70 -10.95 14.73 9.87
CA GLY A 70 -10.53 15.68 10.90
C GLY A 70 -9.23 15.19 11.56
N SER A 71 -8.85 15.77 12.71
CA SER A 71 -7.58 15.43 13.38
C SER A 71 -7.74 15.28 14.90
N GLY A 72 -8.26 14.13 15.33
CA GLY A 72 -8.51 13.81 16.74
C GLY A 72 -9.53 12.68 16.86
N VAL A 73 -9.31 11.71 17.77
CA VAL A 73 -10.15 10.51 17.83
C VAL A 73 -11.63 10.82 18.08
N TYR A 74 -11.98 11.85 18.88
CA TYR A 74 -13.38 12.10 19.25
C TYR A 74 -14.18 12.92 18.24
N ASP A 75 -13.52 13.64 17.34
CA ASP A 75 -14.15 14.57 16.39
C ASP A 75 -13.57 14.54 14.97
N GLY A 76 -12.64 13.64 14.69
CA GLY A 76 -11.98 13.47 13.42
C GLY A 76 -11.37 12.09 13.23
N SER A 77 -10.32 12.00 12.42
CA SER A 77 -9.58 10.75 12.25
C SER A 77 -8.73 10.45 13.48
N GLU A 78 -8.66 9.16 13.84
CA GLU A 78 -7.74 8.69 14.86
C GLU A 78 -6.30 8.88 14.36
N ILE A 79 -5.50 9.63 15.12
CA ILE A 79 -4.21 10.17 14.66
C ILE A 79 -3.18 9.05 14.54
N HIS A 80 -3.20 8.07 15.44
CA HIS A 80 -2.23 6.98 15.45
C HIS A 80 -2.50 5.97 14.33
N GLU A 81 -3.76 5.66 14.02
CA GLU A 81 -4.21 4.85 12.89
C GLU A 81 -3.85 5.51 11.57
N ALA A 82 -4.17 6.80 11.41
CA ALA A 82 -3.82 7.55 10.21
C ALA A 82 -2.29 7.61 10.05
N SER A 83 -1.54 7.88 11.12
CA SER A 83 -0.07 7.88 11.09
C SER A 83 0.50 6.51 10.72
N ALA A 84 0.01 5.43 11.32
CA ALA A 84 0.44 4.05 11.03
C ALA A 84 0.17 3.67 9.57
N ALA A 85 -0.99 4.07 9.04
CA ALA A 85 -1.34 3.85 7.63
C ALA A 85 -0.37 4.58 6.69
N LEU A 86 -0.15 5.88 6.91
CA LEU A 86 0.78 6.69 6.11
C LEU A 86 2.21 6.13 6.13
N VAL A 87 2.70 5.74 7.32
CA VAL A 87 4.02 5.10 7.47
C VAL A 87 4.08 3.77 6.71
N SER A 88 3.05 2.94 6.81
CA SER A 88 3.03 1.62 6.15
C SER A 88 2.96 1.72 4.63
N LEU A 89 2.14 2.64 4.12
CA LEU A 89 2.00 2.92 2.69
C LEU A 89 3.34 3.37 2.09
N THR A 90 3.93 4.41 2.69
CA THR A 90 5.20 4.99 2.21
C THR A 90 6.37 4.03 2.37
N ARG A 91 6.41 3.23 3.46
CA ARG A 91 7.41 2.16 3.63
C ARG A 91 7.29 1.06 2.57
N SER A 92 6.09 0.84 2.04
CA SER A 92 5.82 -0.12 0.95
C SER A 92 6.04 0.48 -0.45
N GLY A 93 6.50 1.74 -0.53
CA GLY A 93 6.78 2.42 -1.79
C GLY A 93 5.55 2.93 -2.53
N ALA A 94 4.39 3.02 -1.87
CA ALA A 94 3.19 3.62 -2.45
C ALA A 94 3.25 5.16 -2.40
N ASP A 95 2.73 5.80 -3.45
CA ASP A 95 2.44 7.23 -3.42
C ASP A 95 1.14 7.46 -2.66
N VAL A 96 1.08 8.53 -1.85
CA VAL A 96 -0.07 8.81 -0.99
C VAL A 96 -0.63 10.20 -1.24
N ILE A 97 -1.94 10.28 -1.39
CA ILE A 97 -2.68 11.55 -1.45
C ILE A 97 -3.78 11.50 -0.40
N CYS A 98 -3.79 12.49 0.51
CA CYS A 98 -4.85 12.59 1.50
C CYS A 98 -6.03 13.38 0.93
N TYR A 99 -7.24 12.97 1.33
CA TYR A 99 -8.49 13.63 0.96
C TYR A 99 -9.35 13.81 2.20
N ALA A 100 -10.20 14.83 2.21
CA ALA A 100 -11.18 15.03 3.27
C ALA A 100 -12.38 15.86 2.76
N PRO A 101 -13.58 15.70 3.35
CA PRO A 101 -14.70 16.61 3.10
C PRO A 101 -14.36 18.05 3.45
N ASP A 102 -14.66 19.00 2.56
CA ASP A 102 -14.60 20.42 2.88
C ASP A 102 -15.93 20.86 3.51
N ALA A 103 -16.11 20.48 4.77
CA ALA A 103 -17.33 20.71 5.53
C ALA A 103 -17.02 20.98 7.02
N PRO A 104 -17.93 21.62 7.77
CA PRO A 104 -17.82 21.71 9.22
C PRO A 104 -17.77 20.32 9.88
N GLN A 105 -16.98 20.17 10.95
CA GLN A 105 -17.12 19.02 11.85
C GLN A 105 -18.48 19.06 12.56
N MET A 106 -19.06 17.89 12.83
CA MET A 106 -20.31 17.82 13.61
C MET A 106 -20.15 18.45 15.01
N HIS A 107 -19.04 18.17 15.67
CA HIS A 107 -18.66 18.76 16.95
C HIS A 107 -17.15 19.05 16.97
N VAL A 108 -16.73 19.98 17.84
CA VAL A 108 -15.33 20.14 18.26
C VAL A 108 -15.24 19.61 19.69
N ILE A 109 -14.33 18.68 19.97
CA ILE A 109 -14.21 18.03 21.27
C ILE A 109 -12.92 18.44 21.96
N ASP A 110 -13.04 18.95 23.19
CA ASP A 110 -11.89 19.07 24.08
C ASP A 110 -11.50 17.66 24.54
N HIS A 111 -10.44 17.13 23.93
CA HIS A 111 -9.98 15.77 24.20
C HIS A 111 -9.47 15.56 25.64
N THR A 112 -9.15 16.63 26.37
CA THR A 112 -8.76 16.54 27.80
C THR A 112 -9.98 16.36 28.71
N LYS A 113 -11.16 16.75 28.25
CA LYS A 113 -12.43 16.66 28.98
C LYS A 113 -13.37 15.59 28.43
N GLY A 114 -13.17 15.17 27.17
CA GLY A 114 -14.07 14.25 26.47
C GLY A 114 -15.44 14.86 26.14
N SER A 115 -15.55 16.20 26.15
CA SER A 115 -16.82 16.92 25.99
C SER A 115 -16.74 17.97 24.87
N PRO A 116 -17.88 18.37 24.27
CA PRO A 116 -17.92 19.43 23.28
C PRO A 116 -17.37 20.78 23.78
N ALA A 117 -16.69 21.49 22.90
CA ALA A 117 -16.35 22.89 23.04
C ALA A 117 -17.41 23.73 22.30
N GLU A 118 -18.54 24.00 22.98
CA GLU A 118 -19.79 24.54 22.39
C GLU A 118 -19.64 25.82 21.55
N ALA A 119 -18.60 26.63 21.78
CA ALA A 119 -18.37 27.89 21.06
C ALA A 119 -17.38 27.76 19.89
N GLU A 120 -16.85 26.57 19.62
CA GLU A 120 -15.87 26.33 18.57
C GLU A 120 -16.47 25.59 17.37
N THR A 121 -16.09 26.03 16.18
CA THR A 121 -16.35 25.30 14.93
C THR A 121 -15.04 25.09 14.19
N ARG A 122 -14.86 23.91 13.60
CA ARG A 122 -13.70 23.58 12.78
C ARG A 122 -14.14 22.92 11.48
N ASN A 123 -13.30 23.02 10.46
CA ASN A 123 -13.53 22.42 9.15
C ASN A 123 -12.73 21.13 9.01
N VAL A 124 -13.39 20.07 8.53
CA VAL A 124 -12.86 18.72 8.41
C VAL A 124 -11.59 18.68 7.53
N LEU A 125 -11.61 19.32 6.36
CA LEU A 125 -10.45 19.41 5.46
C LEU A 125 -9.28 20.16 6.10
N THR A 126 -9.57 21.32 6.70
CA THR A 126 -8.58 22.18 7.35
C THR A 126 -7.88 21.45 8.49
N GLU A 127 -8.62 20.74 9.34
CA GLU A 127 -8.04 19.99 10.45
C GLU A 127 -7.30 18.74 9.96
N SER A 128 -7.81 18.06 8.92
CA SER A 128 -7.12 16.92 8.29
C SER A 128 -5.76 17.30 7.70
N ALA A 129 -5.58 18.56 7.27
CA ALA A 129 -4.30 19.07 6.78
C ALA A 129 -3.18 19.00 7.83
N ARG A 130 -3.51 18.94 9.13
CA ARG A 130 -2.54 18.73 10.21
C ARG A 130 -1.86 17.37 10.10
N ILE A 131 -2.64 16.31 9.87
CA ILE A 131 -2.14 14.94 9.66
C ILE A 131 -1.36 14.89 8.34
N ALA A 132 -1.92 15.46 7.27
CA ALA A 132 -1.35 15.40 5.93
C ALA A 132 -0.19 16.38 5.67
N ARG A 133 0.22 17.16 6.68
CA ARG A 133 1.26 18.21 6.58
C ARG A 133 0.99 19.19 5.43
N GLY A 134 -0.28 19.56 5.25
CA GLY A 134 -0.76 20.45 4.19
C GLY A 134 -1.13 19.77 2.87
N ASN A 135 -0.72 18.52 2.63
CA ASN A 135 -1.00 17.81 1.38
C ASN A 135 -2.33 17.03 1.45
N VAL A 136 -3.44 17.76 1.56
CA VAL A 136 -4.80 17.21 1.56
C VAL A 136 -5.66 17.92 0.53
N LYS A 137 -6.50 17.16 -0.18
CA LYS A 137 -7.42 17.67 -1.20
C LYS A 137 -8.89 17.51 -0.77
N PRO A 138 -9.82 18.31 -1.32
CA PRO A 138 -11.25 18.05 -1.20
C PRO A 138 -11.59 16.65 -1.73
N ILE A 139 -12.39 15.88 -0.98
CA ILE A 139 -12.82 14.52 -1.38
C ILE A 139 -13.60 14.50 -2.71
N THR A 140 -14.16 15.64 -3.13
CA THR A 140 -14.82 15.80 -4.44
C THR A 140 -13.87 15.57 -5.62
N GLU A 141 -12.56 15.73 -5.43
CA GLU A 141 -11.53 15.46 -6.45
C GLU A 141 -11.10 13.98 -6.51
N LEU A 142 -11.47 13.16 -5.52
CA LEU A 142 -11.09 11.75 -5.48
C LEU A 142 -11.96 10.93 -6.42
N THR A 143 -11.33 10.22 -7.35
CA THR A 143 -12.00 9.25 -8.23
C THR A 143 -11.18 7.98 -8.34
N SER A 144 -11.80 6.90 -8.80
CA SER A 144 -11.11 5.66 -9.16
C SER A 144 -10.09 5.86 -10.30
N GLY A 145 -10.15 6.98 -11.04
CA GLY A 145 -9.14 7.33 -12.04
C GLY A 145 -7.87 7.96 -11.47
N THR A 146 -7.91 8.47 -10.23
CA THR A 146 -6.79 9.22 -9.63
C THR A 146 -5.98 8.44 -8.60
N ALA A 147 -6.48 7.29 -8.15
CA ALA A 147 -5.78 6.41 -7.22
C ALA A 147 -6.14 4.94 -7.47
N ASP A 148 -5.25 4.03 -7.08
CA ASP A 148 -5.34 2.58 -7.29
C ASP A 148 -6.04 1.85 -6.15
N ALA A 149 -6.03 2.43 -4.95
CA ALA A 149 -6.82 1.99 -3.81
C ALA A 149 -7.23 3.19 -2.95
N VAL A 150 -8.18 2.97 -2.04
CA VAL A 150 -8.58 3.97 -1.04
C VAL A 150 -8.59 3.35 0.35
N PHE A 151 -8.09 4.10 1.34
CA PHE A 151 -8.05 3.70 2.74
C PHE A 151 -8.75 4.73 3.64
N PHE A 152 -9.56 4.25 4.56
CA PHE A 152 -10.28 5.04 5.56
C PHE A 152 -9.81 4.65 6.97
N PRO A 153 -8.98 5.46 7.65
CA PRO A 153 -8.73 5.29 9.07
C PRO A 153 -10.01 5.51 9.88
N GLY A 154 -10.04 5.01 11.11
CA GLY A 154 -11.16 5.24 12.02
C GLY A 154 -11.09 6.57 12.74
N GLY A 155 -11.50 6.54 14.01
CA GLY A 155 -11.88 7.72 14.79
C GLY A 155 -13.37 8.05 14.62
N PHE A 156 -13.93 8.74 15.61
CA PHE A 156 -15.33 9.11 15.63
C PHE A 156 -15.70 10.07 14.49
N GLY A 157 -14.73 10.74 13.86
CA GLY A 157 -14.98 11.51 12.63
C GLY A 157 -15.51 10.63 11.48
N ALA A 158 -15.15 9.34 11.39
CA ALA A 158 -15.78 8.44 10.44
C ALA A 158 -17.28 8.24 10.71
N ALA A 159 -17.66 8.24 12.00
CA ALA A 159 -19.04 8.09 12.46
C ALA A 159 -19.82 9.41 12.58
N LYS A 160 -19.16 10.57 12.48
CA LYS A 160 -19.76 11.91 12.69
C LYS A 160 -19.64 12.84 11.48
N ASN A 161 -18.57 12.73 10.71
CA ASN A 161 -18.23 13.66 9.63
C ASN A 161 -18.26 12.96 8.26
N LEU A 162 -17.91 11.68 8.17
CA LEU A 162 -18.08 10.86 6.95
C LEU A 162 -19.47 10.20 6.89
N SER A 163 -20.16 10.17 8.02
CA SER A 163 -21.51 9.65 8.20
C SER A 163 -22.13 10.26 9.46
N ASP A 164 -23.39 9.96 9.74
CA ASP A 164 -24.05 10.30 11.01
C ASP A 164 -24.31 9.06 11.91
N PHE A 165 -23.50 8.01 11.76
CA PHE A 165 -23.58 6.79 12.55
C PHE A 165 -23.59 7.01 14.06
N ALA A 166 -22.75 7.92 14.56
CA ALA A 166 -22.63 8.20 15.99
C ALA A 166 -23.94 8.69 16.63
N VAL A 167 -24.85 9.26 15.83
CA VAL A 167 -26.13 9.80 16.31
C VAL A 167 -27.34 9.00 15.83
N LYS A 168 -27.25 8.31 14.68
CA LYS A 168 -28.38 7.56 14.08
C LYS A 168 -28.26 6.03 14.14
N GLY A 169 -27.10 5.48 14.50
CA GLY A 169 -26.89 4.04 14.56
C GLY A 169 -27.27 3.36 13.23
N ALA A 170 -28.18 2.38 13.26
CA ALA A 170 -28.59 1.64 12.07
C ALA A 170 -29.30 2.52 11.00
N ASP A 171 -29.93 3.63 11.41
CA ASP A 171 -30.61 4.57 10.52
C ASP A 171 -29.65 5.58 9.88
N MET A 172 -28.33 5.36 10.02
CA MET A 172 -27.31 6.24 9.49
C MET A 172 -27.39 6.46 7.99
N THR A 173 -26.85 7.59 7.58
CA THR A 173 -26.47 7.95 6.23
C THR A 173 -24.96 8.15 6.17
N VAL A 174 -24.35 7.74 5.05
CA VAL A 174 -23.00 8.14 4.69
C VAL A 174 -23.12 9.41 3.86
N ILE A 175 -22.22 10.38 4.04
CA ILE A 175 -22.30 11.61 3.23
C ILE A 175 -22.10 11.28 1.75
N SER A 176 -22.73 12.06 0.87
CA SER A 176 -22.85 11.73 -0.56
C SER A 176 -21.49 11.57 -1.25
N GLU A 177 -20.48 12.37 -0.88
CA GLU A 177 -19.15 12.28 -1.48
C GLU A 177 -18.41 11.01 -1.08
N VAL A 178 -18.56 10.55 0.17
CA VAL A 178 -17.94 9.32 0.67
C VAL A 178 -18.65 8.11 0.06
N GLU A 179 -19.97 8.10 0.02
CA GLU A 179 -20.75 7.05 -0.64
C GLU A 179 -20.37 6.94 -2.12
N ARG A 180 -20.23 8.08 -2.83
CA ARG A 180 -19.74 8.13 -4.20
C ARG A 180 -18.37 7.49 -4.34
N VAL A 181 -17.39 7.87 -3.50
CA VAL A 181 -16.03 7.31 -3.56
C VAL A 181 -16.05 5.80 -3.35
N ILE A 182 -16.77 5.31 -2.34
CA ILE A 182 -16.84 3.87 -2.06
C ILE A 182 -17.44 3.11 -3.26
N LYS A 183 -18.54 3.61 -3.83
CA LYS A 183 -19.17 2.99 -5.01
C LYS A 183 -18.30 3.07 -6.27
N ASP A 184 -17.60 4.18 -6.48
CA ASP A 184 -16.70 4.37 -7.62
C ASP A 184 -15.54 3.37 -7.59
N PHE A 185 -14.83 3.25 -6.46
CA PHE A 185 -13.75 2.29 -6.30
C PHE A 185 -14.24 0.83 -6.36
N HIS A 186 -15.38 0.52 -5.72
CA HIS A 186 -15.99 -0.82 -5.79
C HIS A 186 -16.39 -1.20 -7.22
N GLY A 187 -17.02 -0.28 -7.94
CA GLY A 187 -17.42 -0.45 -9.34
C GLY A 187 -16.22 -0.63 -10.28
N ALA A 188 -15.14 0.10 -10.03
CA ALA A 188 -13.87 -0.01 -10.75
C ALA A 188 -13.01 -1.22 -10.33
N LYS A 189 -13.48 -2.06 -9.39
CA LYS A 189 -12.74 -3.21 -8.84
C LYS A 189 -11.37 -2.81 -8.28
N LYS A 190 -11.33 -1.65 -7.63
CA LYS A 190 -10.15 -1.14 -6.92
C LYS A 190 -10.28 -1.42 -5.41
N PRO A 191 -9.18 -1.78 -4.72
CA PRO A 191 -9.25 -2.14 -3.31
C PRO A 191 -9.70 -1.01 -2.39
N LEU A 192 -10.50 -1.36 -1.39
CA LEU A 192 -10.98 -0.47 -0.34
C LEU A 192 -10.51 -1.00 1.03
N GLY A 193 -9.84 -0.15 1.80
CA GLY A 193 -9.37 -0.48 3.14
C GLY A 193 -10.06 0.36 4.20
N PHE A 194 -10.41 -0.25 5.33
CA PHE A 194 -11.00 0.44 6.47
C PHE A 194 -10.42 -0.11 7.78
N CYS A 195 -10.28 0.70 8.82
CA CYS A 195 -9.99 0.18 10.16
C CYS A 195 -10.84 0.84 11.23
N CYS A 196 -10.85 0.23 12.41
CA CYS A 196 -11.59 0.72 13.57
C CYS A 196 -13.09 0.81 13.29
N ILE A 197 -13.71 1.98 13.43
CA ILE A 197 -15.15 2.13 13.18
C ILE A 197 -15.48 2.37 11.69
N ALA A 198 -14.50 2.72 10.86
CA ALA A 198 -14.70 3.00 9.43
C ALA A 198 -15.32 1.86 8.60
N PRO A 199 -15.16 0.54 8.93
CA PRO A 199 -15.88 -0.55 8.28
C PRO A 199 -17.41 -0.40 8.27
N ILE A 200 -17.99 0.41 9.18
CA ILE A 200 -19.43 0.68 9.17
C ILE A 200 -19.87 1.42 7.89
N LEU A 201 -18.98 2.21 7.27
CA LEU A 201 -19.22 2.87 5.99
C LEU A 201 -19.36 1.84 4.87
N ALA A 202 -18.46 0.85 4.83
CA ALA A 202 -18.53 -0.25 3.88
C ALA A 202 -19.80 -1.09 4.11
N ALA A 203 -20.15 -1.39 5.36
CA ALA A 203 -21.38 -2.11 5.67
C ALA A 203 -22.63 -1.36 5.15
N LYS A 204 -22.71 -0.05 5.37
CA LYS A 204 -23.84 0.77 4.88
C LYS A 204 -23.92 0.82 3.35
N VAL A 205 -22.79 1.03 2.68
CA VAL A 205 -22.76 1.31 1.23
C VAL A 205 -22.75 0.02 0.39
N LEU A 206 -22.08 -1.02 0.87
CA LEU A 206 -21.85 -2.28 0.14
C LEU A 206 -22.57 -3.48 0.76
N GLY A 207 -23.39 -3.30 1.80
CA GLY A 207 -24.16 -4.38 2.42
C GLY A 207 -25.04 -5.14 1.43
N GLY A 208 -25.66 -4.44 0.47
CA GLY A 208 -26.43 -5.06 -0.62
C GLY A 208 -25.60 -5.93 -1.58
N SER A 209 -24.28 -5.77 -1.59
CA SER A 209 -23.33 -6.59 -2.35
C SER A 209 -22.76 -7.76 -1.54
N GLY A 210 -23.21 -7.96 -0.29
CA GLY A 210 -22.75 -9.04 0.59
C GLY A 210 -21.33 -8.85 1.10
N VAL A 211 -20.91 -7.60 1.37
CA VAL A 211 -19.55 -7.30 1.87
C VAL A 211 -19.26 -8.00 3.20
N THR A 212 -18.06 -8.55 3.34
CA THR A 212 -17.55 -9.13 4.59
C THR A 212 -16.56 -8.19 5.26
N VAL A 213 -16.80 -7.84 6.53
CA VAL A 213 -15.97 -6.91 7.31
C VAL A 213 -15.67 -7.44 8.71
N THR A 214 -14.69 -6.86 9.38
CA THR A 214 -14.53 -6.97 10.84
C THR A 214 -14.58 -5.58 11.49
N LEU A 215 -15.12 -5.55 12.70
CA LEU A 215 -15.11 -4.40 13.63
C LEU A 215 -14.44 -4.78 14.97
N GLY A 216 -13.83 -5.97 15.06
CA GLY A 216 -13.31 -6.52 16.31
C GLY A 216 -14.02 -7.79 16.74
N LYS A 217 -14.19 -7.95 18.06
CA LYS A 217 -14.89 -9.09 18.67
C LYS A 217 -16.15 -8.64 19.41
N ALA A 218 -17.02 -9.60 19.70
CA ALA A 218 -18.09 -9.40 20.66
C ALA A 218 -17.53 -9.04 22.05
N ASP A 219 -18.36 -8.41 22.87
CA ASP A 219 -18.02 -8.14 24.27
C ASP A 219 -17.91 -9.48 25.02
N ASP A 220 -16.72 -9.77 25.52
CA ASP A 220 -16.39 -10.96 26.30
C ASP A 220 -16.39 -10.69 27.81
N GLY A 221 -16.82 -9.49 28.23
CA GLY A 221 -16.84 -9.05 29.63
C GLY A 221 -15.49 -8.59 30.16
N SER A 222 -14.42 -8.60 29.35
CA SER A 222 -13.09 -8.13 29.76
C SER A 222 -12.95 -6.61 29.77
N GLY A 223 -13.90 -5.88 29.16
CA GLY A 223 -13.81 -4.44 28.92
C GLY A 223 -12.92 -4.05 27.74
N LYS A 224 -12.22 -5.00 27.10
CA LYS A 224 -11.29 -4.68 26.01
C LYS A 224 -11.94 -4.33 24.68
N TRP A 225 -13.24 -4.58 24.51
CA TRP A 225 -13.99 -4.33 23.28
C TRP A 225 -15.15 -3.36 23.53
N PRO A 226 -14.86 -2.09 23.88
CA PRO A 226 -15.88 -1.13 24.31
C PRO A 226 -16.91 -0.77 23.23
N TYR A 227 -16.63 -1.11 21.96
CA TYR A 227 -17.47 -0.78 20.81
C TYR A 227 -18.05 -2.00 20.09
N ALA A 228 -18.11 -3.16 20.77
CA ALA A 228 -18.61 -4.42 20.22
C ALA A 228 -20.03 -4.34 19.63
N GLY A 229 -20.88 -3.44 20.16
CA GLY A 229 -22.24 -3.22 19.66
C GLY A 229 -22.32 -2.80 18.18
N SER A 230 -21.24 -2.25 17.62
CA SER A 230 -21.16 -1.89 16.20
C SER A 230 -21.25 -3.11 15.26
N ILE A 231 -20.88 -4.30 15.73
CA ILE A 231 -20.94 -5.56 14.96
C ILE A 231 -22.38 -5.88 14.57
N GLU A 232 -23.32 -5.80 15.52
CA GLU A 232 -24.73 -6.06 15.24
C GLU A 232 -25.34 -5.03 14.30
N VAL A 233 -24.91 -3.76 14.40
CA VAL A 233 -25.37 -2.73 13.47
C VAL A 233 -24.84 -3.00 12.05
N ALA A 234 -23.58 -3.39 11.90
CA ALA A 234 -23.03 -3.75 10.59
C ALA A 234 -23.78 -4.94 9.94
N LYS A 235 -24.19 -5.94 10.74
CA LYS A 235 -25.06 -7.03 10.26
C LYS A 235 -26.42 -6.51 9.81
N ALA A 236 -27.05 -5.62 10.58
CA ALA A 236 -28.33 -5.01 10.23
C ALA A 236 -28.26 -4.15 8.96
N LEU A 237 -27.08 -3.59 8.65
CA LEU A 237 -26.80 -2.87 7.41
C LEU A 237 -26.53 -3.80 6.20
N GLY A 238 -26.52 -5.13 6.40
CA GLY A 238 -26.37 -6.13 5.34
C GLY A 238 -24.96 -6.68 5.16
N ALA A 239 -24.00 -6.29 5.99
CA ALA A 239 -22.66 -6.87 5.94
C ALA A 239 -22.60 -8.22 6.66
N THR A 240 -21.73 -9.12 6.17
CA THR A 240 -21.28 -10.26 6.96
C THR A 240 -20.15 -9.80 7.88
N THR A 241 -20.25 -10.06 9.18
CA THR A 241 -19.20 -9.68 10.13
C THR A 241 -18.42 -10.90 10.60
N VAL A 242 -17.09 -10.79 10.62
CA VAL A 242 -16.20 -11.82 11.15
C VAL A 242 -15.44 -11.26 12.34
N GLU A 243 -15.46 -11.97 13.46
CA GLU A 243 -14.70 -11.56 14.64
C GLU A 243 -13.19 -11.70 14.42
N LYS A 244 -12.43 -10.67 14.80
CA LYS A 244 -10.98 -10.61 14.63
C LYS A 244 -10.31 -10.00 15.86
N ALA A 245 -9.19 -10.59 16.29
CA ALA A 245 -8.31 -9.96 17.27
C ALA A 245 -7.66 -8.70 16.68
N VAL A 246 -7.10 -7.86 17.56
CA VAL A 246 -6.48 -6.57 17.18
C VAL A 246 -5.38 -6.70 16.13
N ASP A 247 -4.69 -7.84 16.08
CA ASP A 247 -3.59 -8.13 15.18
C ASP A 247 -4.00 -8.94 13.94
N GLU A 248 -5.29 -9.12 13.69
CA GLU A 248 -5.80 -9.82 12.53
C GLU A 248 -6.54 -8.88 11.55
N VAL A 249 -6.68 -9.35 10.31
CA VAL A 249 -7.40 -8.65 9.25
C VAL A 249 -8.46 -9.57 8.62
N THR A 250 -9.51 -8.95 8.09
CA THR A 250 -10.49 -9.60 7.22
C THR A 250 -10.26 -9.09 5.80
N ILE A 251 -10.17 -10.02 4.84
CA ILE A 251 -10.04 -9.75 3.41
C ILE A 251 -11.26 -10.35 2.72
N ASP A 252 -12.10 -9.50 2.14
CA ASP A 252 -13.18 -9.88 1.23
C ASP A 252 -12.68 -9.75 -0.21
N GLU A 253 -12.24 -10.88 -0.77
CA GLU A 253 -11.73 -10.96 -2.13
C GLU A 253 -12.79 -10.60 -3.18
N ALA A 254 -14.07 -10.94 -2.93
CA ALA A 254 -15.14 -10.72 -3.89
C ALA A 254 -15.48 -9.24 -4.06
N ASN A 255 -15.44 -8.49 -2.96
CA ASN A 255 -15.69 -7.04 -2.95
C ASN A 255 -14.42 -6.18 -2.96
N LYS A 256 -13.24 -6.80 -2.90
CA LYS A 256 -11.94 -6.15 -2.72
C LYS A 256 -11.89 -5.21 -1.50
N VAL A 257 -12.40 -5.70 -0.37
CA VAL A 257 -12.48 -4.94 0.89
C VAL A 257 -11.56 -5.55 1.93
N VAL A 258 -10.73 -4.72 2.57
CA VAL A 258 -9.86 -5.14 3.69
C VAL A 258 -10.25 -4.36 4.94
N THR A 259 -10.42 -5.05 6.06
CA THR A 259 -10.78 -4.42 7.34
C THR A 259 -10.00 -4.94 8.53
N SER A 260 -9.81 -4.12 9.55
CA SER A 260 -9.21 -4.51 10.84
C SER A 260 -9.77 -3.74 12.03
N PRO A 261 -9.63 -4.26 13.27
CA PRO A 261 -10.27 -3.64 14.43
C PRO A 261 -9.58 -2.39 14.97
N ALA A 262 -8.25 -2.27 14.91
CA ALA A 262 -7.50 -1.13 15.47
C ALA A 262 -8.01 -0.69 16.87
N PHE A 263 -8.30 0.60 17.12
CA PHE A 263 -8.77 1.08 18.44
C PHE A 263 -10.22 0.71 18.80
N MET A 264 -10.88 -0.17 18.02
CA MET A 264 -12.08 -0.85 18.53
C MET A 264 -11.76 -1.75 19.73
N TYR A 265 -10.47 -2.05 19.91
CA TYR A 265 -9.85 -2.74 21.03
C TYR A 265 -9.07 -1.77 21.93
N GLU A 266 -9.12 -1.98 23.25
CA GLU A 266 -8.25 -1.30 24.22
C GLU A 266 -6.82 -1.86 24.15
N GLY A 267 -6.09 -1.44 23.12
CA GLY A 267 -4.73 -1.90 22.82
C GLY A 267 -3.64 -0.87 23.06
N LYS A 268 -2.40 -1.35 23.12
CA LYS A 268 -1.21 -0.50 23.12
C LYS A 268 -0.98 0.05 21.71
N PHE A 269 -0.39 1.24 21.63
CA PHE A 269 -0.12 1.91 20.34
C PHE A 269 0.60 1.05 19.30
N HIS A 270 1.56 0.20 19.71
CA HIS A 270 2.26 -0.68 18.76
C HIS A 270 1.37 -1.81 18.24
N GLU A 271 0.47 -2.36 19.07
CA GLU A 271 -0.48 -3.39 18.62
C GLU A 271 -1.40 -2.83 17.55
N ILE A 272 -1.88 -1.59 17.74
CA ILE A 272 -2.70 -0.90 16.75
C ILE A 272 -1.91 -0.59 15.48
N HIS A 273 -0.69 -0.06 15.63
CA HIS A 273 0.19 0.22 14.51
C HIS A 273 0.46 -1.04 13.67
N ASP A 274 0.75 -2.16 14.30
CA ASP A 274 1.03 -3.43 13.63
C ASP A 274 -0.23 -3.99 12.94
N GLY A 275 -1.40 -3.89 13.57
CA GLY A 275 -2.68 -4.25 12.96
C GLY A 275 -3.00 -3.42 11.71
N VAL A 276 -2.86 -2.09 11.79
CA VAL A 276 -3.05 -1.19 10.64
C VAL A 276 -2.03 -1.49 9.55
N SER A 277 -0.78 -1.79 9.91
CA SER A 277 0.26 -2.18 8.94
C SER A 277 -0.14 -3.44 8.16
N LYS A 278 -0.71 -4.45 8.84
CA LYS A 278 -1.24 -5.66 8.20
C LYS A 278 -2.39 -5.34 7.24
N THR A 279 -3.28 -4.41 7.61
CA THR A 279 -4.36 -3.94 6.72
C THR A 279 -3.82 -3.28 5.46
N ILE A 280 -2.82 -2.41 5.58
CA ILE A 280 -2.20 -1.76 4.43
C ILE A 280 -1.49 -2.77 3.53
N ASN A 281 -0.75 -3.72 4.09
CA ASN A 281 -0.08 -4.75 3.31
C ASN A 281 -1.08 -5.61 2.52
N ALA A 282 -2.20 -5.98 3.15
CA ALA A 282 -3.27 -6.70 2.48
C ALA A 282 -3.93 -5.83 1.38
N LEU A 283 -4.22 -4.56 1.66
CA LEU A 283 -4.79 -3.62 0.69
C LEU A 283 -3.91 -3.48 -0.56
N LEU A 284 -2.60 -3.26 -0.37
CA LEU A 284 -1.64 -3.14 -1.47
C LEU A 284 -1.51 -4.46 -2.26
N GLY A 285 -1.61 -5.60 -1.59
CA GLY A 285 -1.60 -6.92 -2.22
C GLY A 285 -2.75 -7.13 -3.22
N MET A 286 -3.84 -6.36 -3.11
CA MET A 286 -5.00 -6.45 -4.00
C MET A 286 -4.93 -5.53 -5.23
N ILE A 287 -3.94 -4.64 -5.32
CA ILE A 287 -3.83 -3.63 -6.41
C ILE A 287 -3.41 -4.26 -7.75
N ASN A 288 -2.82 -5.46 -7.73
CA ASN A 288 -2.27 -6.13 -8.92
C ASN A 288 -2.90 -7.51 -9.20
N ASN A 289 -4.09 -7.78 -8.64
CA ASN A 289 -4.86 -9.01 -8.84
C ASN A 289 -6.15 -8.76 -9.62
#